data_AF-A0A3N5X2D9-F1
#
_entry.id   AF-A0A3N5X2D9-F1
#
_cell.length_a   1.000
_cell.length_b   1.000
_cell.length_c   1.000
_cell.angle_alpha   90.00
_cell.angle_beta   90.00
_cell.angle_gamma   90.00
#
_symmetry.space_group_name_H-M   'P 1'
#
loop_
_entity.id
_entity.type
_entity.pdbx_description
1 polymer ?
#
loop_
_entity_poly.entity_id
_entity_poly.type
_entity_poly.pdbx_seq_one_letter_code
_entity_poly.pdbx_strand_id
1 'polypeptide(L)'
;LSANAVVRITRVREVFSVKENIIPFESKRLNNESLPENTERIVQQGVNGSEQVTYRQLFENDKEVSNTIFKTEILVEPLPEIRMVGVQKPFTPLAIPGKIAYLTGGNAWIMETTTGNRRPVVTSGDLDGKIFALSPKGDWLLFTRAEKQPEEDNAAPTRINTLWAIDLTEEGSRPVNLKVDNVINFAAWVPGKGLTITYSTVTPGATPTEWKANNDLQMLTFAPTGTVAKLDTILETNMGGVYGWWPTDFAWSPDGALLAYASPDEVGLVDLERKVQVPLLSMLRYQTGNNWAWVPGLGWSPDHQVLFLVNHRQSAEFENSQMAEMSPLFDLAGLPVEEGSLISIVNEAGMFAYPVPSPRIGQSYRVAYLQSREPRQSDTRPYRLTVMDRDGSNRKAIFPAENQQGLKPQQVAWSPSTFDNGHMWLAVNYLGDLWLVDSETGDKHQVTGDGSISRIDWK
;
A
#
# COMPACT_ATOMS: atom_id res chain seq x y z
N LEU A 1 -6.49 44.45 -54.42
CA LEU A 1 -6.40 43.14 -55.10
C LEU A 1 -6.53 43.38 -56.60
N SER A 2 -5.54 42.95 -57.40
CA SER A 2 -5.54 43.11 -58.86
C SER A 2 -6.64 42.26 -59.52
N ALA A 3 -7.11 42.67 -60.70
CA ALA A 3 -8.28 42.11 -61.41
C ALA A 3 -8.13 40.65 -61.93
N ASN A 4 -7.13 39.88 -61.46
CA ASN A 4 -6.87 38.51 -61.88
C ASN A 4 -6.47 37.60 -60.69
N ALA A 5 -7.17 37.69 -59.57
CA ALA A 5 -6.97 36.78 -58.45
C ALA A 5 -7.73 35.45 -58.68
N VAL A 6 -6.99 34.35 -58.86
CA VAL A 6 -7.56 32.99 -58.92
C VAL A 6 -7.74 32.47 -57.49
N VAL A 7 -8.98 32.26 -57.07
CA VAL A 7 -9.31 31.67 -55.75
C VAL A 7 -9.53 30.18 -55.93
N ARG A 8 -8.70 29.36 -55.29
CA ARG A 8 -8.87 27.90 -55.24
C ARG A 8 -9.59 27.53 -53.95
N ILE A 9 -10.81 27.01 -54.07
CA ILE A 9 -11.60 26.51 -52.93
C ILE A 9 -11.38 25.00 -52.85
N THR A 10 -10.93 24.52 -51.69
CA THR A 10 -10.84 23.08 -51.39
C THR A 10 -11.88 22.77 -50.32
N ARG A 11 -12.79 21.82 -50.61
CA ARG A 11 -13.75 21.35 -49.61
C ARG A 11 -13.10 20.29 -48.75
N VAL A 12 -12.95 20.58 -47.46
CA VAL A 12 -12.41 19.65 -46.46
C VAL A 12 -13.56 19.03 -45.68
N ARG A 13 -13.56 17.69 -45.54
CA ARG A 13 -14.52 16.93 -44.73
C ARG A 13 -13.77 15.93 -43.87
N GLU A 14 -14.16 15.81 -42.61
CA GLU A 14 -13.61 14.84 -41.67
C GLU A 14 -14.66 13.79 -41.33
N VAL A 15 -14.23 12.53 -41.29
CA VAL A 15 -15.06 11.40 -40.88
C VAL A 15 -14.30 10.61 -39.83
N PHE A 16 -14.99 10.24 -38.75
CA PHE A 16 -14.46 9.33 -37.75
C PHE A 16 -15.05 7.94 -37.95
N SER A 17 -14.20 6.93 -38.09
CA SER A 17 -14.60 5.53 -38.13
C SER A 17 -13.95 4.76 -37.00
N VAL A 18 -14.64 3.73 -36.52
CA VAL A 18 -14.27 2.99 -35.31
C VAL A 18 -14.08 1.52 -35.66
N LYS A 19 -12.98 0.93 -35.22
CA LYS A 19 -12.67 -0.48 -35.40
C LYS A 19 -12.26 -1.12 -34.08
N GLU A 20 -12.86 -2.26 -33.75
CA GLU A 20 -12.41 -3.07 -32.62
C GLU A 20 -11.36 -4.09 -33.08
N ASN A 21 -10.24 -4.15 -32.36
CA ASN A 21 -9.16 -5.10 -32.60
C ASN A 21 -8.97 -6.00 -31.37
N ILE A 22 -8.52 -7.23 -31.63
CA ILE A 22 -8.13 -8.17 -30.57
C ILE A 22 -6.70 -7.87 -30.14
N ILE A 23 -6.47 -7.79 -28.82
CA ILE A 23 -5.14 -7.71 -28.24
C ILE A 23 -4.75 -9.15 -27.81
N PRO A 24 -3.75 -9.79 -28.44
CA PRO A 24 -3.36 -11.16 -28.09
C PRO A 24 -2.87 -11.25 -26.65
N PHE A 25 -3.12 -12.37 -25.97
CA PHE A 25 -2.48 -12.64 -24.68
C PHE A 25 -1.01 -13.05 -24.88
N GLU A 26 -0.20 -12.76 -23.86
CA GLU A 26 1.19 -13.21 -23.78
C GLU A 26 1.30 -14.45 -22.89
N SER A 27 2.31 -15.30 -23.13
CA SER A 27 2.67 -16.40 -22.22
C SER A 27 3.82 -15.96 -21.32
N LYS A 28 3.63 -16.02 -20.00
CA LYS A 28 4.64 -15.67 -19.00
C LYS A 28 5.02 -16.89 -18.15
N ARG A 29 6.32 -17.03 -17.88
CA ARG A 29 6.86 -18.03 -16.94
C ARG A 29 7.14 -17.34 -15.60
N LEU A 30 6.55 -17.85 -14.53
CA LEU A 30 6.76 -17.34 -13.17
C LEU A 30 7.39 -18.41 -12.30
N ASN A 31 8.44 -18.04 -11.58
CA ASN A 31 9.09 -18.93 -10.64
C ASN A 31 8.18 -19.13 -9.42
N ASN A 32 8.03 -20.38 -8.97
CA ASN A 32 7.31 -20.70 -7.75
C ASN A 32 8.13 -21.67 -6.90
N GLU A 33 8.46 -21.23 -5.70
CA GLU A 33 9.27 -21.98 -4.74
C GLU A 33 8.50 -23.10 -4.04
N SER A 34 7.17 -23.14 -4.13
CA SER A 34 6.38 -24.26 -3.61
C SER A 34 6.36 -25.47 -4.55
N LEU A 35 6.85 -25.32 -5.78
CA LEU A 35 6.92 -26.39 -6.76
C LEU A 35 8.32 -27.00 -6.82
N PRO A 36 8.45 -28.33 -6.95
CA PRO A 36 9.74 -28.97 -7.13
C PRO A 36 10.46 -28.45 -8.38
N GLU A 37 11.79 -28.33 -8.28
CA GLU A 37 12.63 -27.90 -9.39
C GLU A 37 12.34 -28.68 -10.69
N ASN A 38 12.32 -27.98 -11.82
CA ASN A 38 12.04 -28.53 -13.16
C ASN A 38 10.60 -29.04 -13.38
N THR A 39 9.65 -28.72 -12.49
CA THR A 39 8.22 -28.92 -12.77
C THR A 39 7.61 -27.67 -13.40
N GLU A 40 6.73 -27.85 -14.38
CA GLU A 40 5.99 -26.75 -15.02
C GLU A 40 4.49 -27.05 -15.00
N ARG A 41 3.68 -26.05 -14.65
CA ARG A 41 2.22 -26.15 -14.64
C ARG A 41 1.59 -24.86 -15.16
N ILE A 42 0.62 -24.99 -16.07
CA ILE A 42 -0.24 -23.85 -16.43
C ILE A 42 -1.23 -23.63 -15.29
N VAL A 43 -1.22 -22.42 -14.74
CA VAL A 43 -2.06 -22.04 -13.59
C VAL A 43 -3.07 -20.95 -13.91
N GLN A 44 -2.87 -20.27 -15.04
CA GLN A 44 -3.82 -19.32 -15.59
C GLN A 44 -3.81 -19.48 -17.11
N GLN A 45 -4.99 -19.68 -17.69
CA GLN A 45 -5.16 -19.68 -19.14
C GLN A 45 -5.12 -18.24 -19.66
N GLY A 46 -4.45 -18.04 -20.79
CA GLY A 46 -4.42 -16.74 -21.45
C GLY A 46 -5.76 -16.38 -22.07
N VAL A 47 -6.17 -15.12 -21.96
CA VAL A 47 -7.39 -14.59 -22.58
C VAL A 47 -7.05 -13.29 -23.28
N ASN A 48 -7.37 -13.21 -24.57
CA ASN A 48 -7.16 -11.99 -25.34
C ASN A 48 -7.92 -10.80 -24.75
N GLY A 49 -7.37 -9.60 -24.92
CA GLY A 49 -8.03 -8.33 -24.67
C GLY A 49 -8.68 -7.78 -25.93
N SER A 50 -9.24 -6.58 -25.83
CA SER A 50 -9.71 -5.81 -26.99
C SER A 50 -9.43 -4.33 -26.85
N GLU A 51 -9.18 -3.68 -27.99
CA GLU A 51 -9.03 -2.23 -28.11
C GLU A 51 -9.96 -1.69 -29.19
N GLN A 52 -10.35 -0.43 -29.02
CA GLN A 52 -11.10 0.34 -29.98
C GLN A 52 -10.19 1.41 -30.60
N VAL A 53 -9.95 1.31 -31.90
CA VAL A 53 -9.16 2.27 -32.67
C VAL A 53 -10.12 3.16 -33.47
N THR A 54 -10.10 4.45 -33.17
CA THR A 54 -10.82 5.49 -33.92
C THR A 54 -9.89 6.09 -34.95
N TYR A 55 -10.29 6.05 -36.21
CA TYR A 55 -9.57 6.64 -37.33
C TYR A 55 -10.20 7.97 -37.72
N ARG A 56 -9.37 8.98 -38.01
CA ARG A 56 -9.78 10.24 -38.62
C ARG A 56 -9.42 10.18 -40.09
N GLN A 57 -10.45 10.16 -40.92
CA GLN A 57 -10.32 10.21 -42.38
C GLN A 57 -10.56 11.64 -42.85
N LEU A 58 -9.58 12.21 -43.56
CA LEU A 58 -9.65 13.53 -44.15
C LEU A 58 -9.95 13.40 -45.65
N PHE A 59 -10.98 14.11 -46.11
CA PHE A 59 -11.36 14.17 -47.52
C PHE A 59 -11.17 15.59 -48.04
N GLU A 60 -10.45 15.72 -49.15
CA GLU A 60 -10.38 16.94 -49.94
C GLU A 60 -11.08 16.73 -51.28
N ASN A 61 -12.13 17.51 -51.54
CA ASN A 61 -12.96 17.37 -52.74
C ASN A 61 -13.43 15.91 -52.95
N ASP A 62 -13.94 15.30 -51.88
CA ASP A 62 -14.47 13.92 -51.83
C ASP A 62 -13.45 12.80 -52.11
N LYS A 63 -12.16 13.11 -52.18
CA LYS A 63 -11.08 12.11 -52.19
C LYS A 63 -10.43 12.01 -50.82
N GLU A 64 -10.32 10.79 -50.30
CA GLU A 64 -9.58 10.51 -49.07
C GLU A 64 -8.10 10.85 -49.30
N VAL A 65 -7.59 11.81 -48.53
CA VAL A 65 -6.19 12.25 -48.60
C VAL A 65 -5.37 11.81 -47.39
N SER A 66 -6.03 11.43 -46.29
CA SER A 66 -5.38 10.96 -45.08
C SER A 66 -6.32 10.05 -44.28
N ASN A 67 -5.74 9.04 -43.65
CA ASN A 67 -6.40 8.15 -42.71
C ASN A 67 -5.42 7.85 -41.57
N THR A 68 -5.62 8.49 -40.42
CA THR A 68 -4.72 8.36 -39.28
C THR A 68 -5.48 7.89 -38.05
N ILE A 69 -4.78 7.20 -37.16
CA ILE A 69 -5.31 6.87 -35.85
C ILE A 69 -5.51 8.17 -35.08
N PHE A 70 -6.74 8.41 -34.66
CA PHE A 70 -7.13 9.56 -33.85
C PHE A 70 -7.07 9.24 -32.35
N LYS A 71 -7.57 8.06 -31.97
CA LYS A 71 -7.63 7.58 -30.59
C LYS A 71 -7.59 6.07 -30.56
N THR A 72 -6.82 5.49 -29.66
CA THR A 72 -6.93 4.08 -29.28
C THR A 72 -7.40 4.02 -27.83
N GLU A 73 -8.37 3.15 -27.55
CA GLU A 73 -8.92 2.94 -26.21
C GLU A 73 -8.96 1.44 -25.93
N ILE A 74 -8.19 0.97 -24.96
CA ILE A 74 -8.25 -0.42 -24.51
C ILE A 74 -9.57 -0.60 -23.77
N LEU A 75 -10.45 -1.46 -24.31
CA LEU A 75 -11.71 -1.81 -23.67
C LEU A 75 -11.50 -2.86 -22.59
N VAL A 76 -10.63 -3.85 -22.89
CA VAL A 76 -10.35 -5.00 -22.03
C VAL A 76 -8.86 -5.33 -22.11
N GLU A 77 -8.13 -5.27 -20.98
CA GLU A 77 -6.71 -5.68 -20.95
C GLU A 77 -6.57 -7.19 -21.22
N PRO A 78 -5.59 -7.66 -22.01
CA PRO A 78 -5.35 -9.10 -22.17
C PRO A 78 -4.90 -9.72 -20.84
N LEU A 79 -5.40 -10.93 -20.54
CA LEU A 79 -4.96 -11.73 -19.39
C LEU A 79 -3.88 -12.71 -19.87
N PRO A 80 -2.64 -12.67 -19.35
CA PRO A 80 -1.58 -13.55 -19.81
C PRO A 80 -1.81 -15.02 -19.43
N GLU A 81 -1.31 -15.95 -20.25
CA GLU A 81 -1.13 -17.34 -19.84
C GLU A 81 0.03 -17.41 -18.84
N ILE A 82 -0.19 -18.01 -17.67
CA ILE A 82 0.85 -18.16 -16.66
C ILE A 82 1.27 -19.61 -16.54
N ARG A 83 2.55 -19.86 -16.80
CA ARG A 83 3.24 -21.12 -16.53
C ARG A 83 4.09 -20.97 -15.29
N MET A 84 3.73 -21.66 -14.21
CA MET A 84 4.60 -21.73 -13.04
C MET A 84 5.73 -22.71 -13.27
N VAL A 85 6.94 -22.33 -12.88
CA VAL A 85 8.13 -23.18 -12.94
C VAL A 85 8.69 -23.34 -11.53
N GLY A 86 8.87 -24.57 -11.09
CA GLY A 86 9.55 -24.85 -9.82
C GLY A 86 11.04 -24.54 -9.90
N VAL A 87 11.56 -23.81 -8.92
CA VAL A 87 12.93 -23.28 -8.94
C VAL A 87 13.83 -23.74 -7.79
N GLN A 88 13.29 -24.44 -6.79
CA GLN A 88 14.09 -24.94 -5.67
C GLN A 88 13.40 -26.07 -4.90
N LYS A 89 14.07 -26.59 -3.86
CA LYS A 89 13.44 -27.49 -2.90
C LYS A 89 12.38 -26.71 -2.10
N PRO A 90 11.12 -27.13 -2.11
CA PRO A 90 10.06 -26.37 -1.47
C PRO A 90 10.25 -26.32 0.05
N PHE A 91 9.92 -25.16 0.63
CA PHE A 91 9.77 -25.02 2.07
C PHE A 91 8.66 -25.95 2.57
N THR A 92 8.77 -26.42 3.81
CA THR A 92 7.75 -27.31 4.39
C THR A 92 6.45 -26.52 4.55
N PRO A 93 5.34 -26.93 3.91
CA PRO A 93 4.09 -26.19 4.05
C PRO A 93 3.63 -26.13 5.50
N LEU A 94 3.23 -24.94 5.95
CA LEU A 94 2.65 -24.68 7.26
C LEU A 94 1.17 -24.35 7.07
N ALA A 95 0.28 -24.96 7.85
CA ALA A 95 -1.13 -24.57 7.86
C ALA A 95 -1.26 -23.14 8.41
N ILE A 96 -2.06 -22.30 7.74
CA ILE A 96 -2.24 -20.89 8.11
C ILE A 96 -3.72 -20.55 8.22
N PRO A 97 -4.15 -19.81 9.25
CA PRO A 97 -5.47 -19.22 9.27
C PRO A 97 -5.56 -18.06 8.27
N GLY A 98 -6.72 -17.90 7.64
CA GLY A 98 -6.99 -16.80 6.71
C GLY A 98 -6.13 -16.82 5.45
N LYS A 99 -5.84 -15.63 4.95
CA LYS A 99 -5.19 -15.39 3.65
C LYS A 99 -4.04 -14.40 3.81
N ILE A 100 -2.87 -14.78 3.30
CA ILE A 100 -1.71 -13.90 3.21
C ILE A 100 -1.60 -13.42 1.77
N ALA A 101 -1.56 -12.11 1.56
CA ALA A 101 -1.15 -11.50 0.31
C ALA A 101 0.30 -11.00 0.44
N TYR A 102 1.09 -11.15 -0.62
CA TYR A 102 2.45 -10.62 -0.65
C TYR A 102 2.83 -10.12 -2.04
N LEU A 103 3.68 -9.09 -2.07
CA LEU A 103 4.23 -8.49 -3.28
C LEU A 103 5.66 -8.97 -3.48
N THR A 104 5.93 -9.57 -4.63
CA THR A 104 7.27 -10.02 -5.06
C THR A 104 7.51 -9.65 -6.52
N GLY A 105 8.66 -9.04 -6.82
CA GLY A 105 9.06 -8.70 -8.19
C GLY A 105 8.02 -7.92 -9.02
N GLY A 106 7.27 -7.00 -8.39
CA GLY A 106 6.20 -6.23 -9.06
C GLY A 106 4.90 -7.02 -9.33
N ASN A 107 4.77 -8.21 -8.74
CA ASN A 107 3.60 -9.09 -8.87
C ASN A 107 2.95 -9.33 -7.50
N ALA A 108 1.63 -9.50 -7.49
CA ALA A 108 0.88 -9.86 -6.30
C ALA A 108 0.56 -11.35 -6.29
N TRP A 109 0.76 -11.97 -5.14
CA TRP A 109 0.47 -13.37 -4.87
C TRP A 109 -0.36 -13.48 -3.60
N ILE A 110 -1.10 -14.58 -3.51
CA ILE A 110 -1.76 -14.96 -2.28
C ILE A 110 -1.44 -16.41 -1.90
N MET A 111 -1.59 -16.72 -0.62
CA MET A 111 -1.66 -18.07 -0.09
C MET A 111 -2.76 -18.17 0.97
N GLU A 112 -3.41 -19.33 1.04
CA GLU A 112 -4.49 -19.60 1.99
C GLU A 112 -4.53 -21.08 2.35
N THR A 113 -5.05 -21.40 3.54
CA THR A 113 -5.06 -22.75 4.15
C THR A 113 -3.66 -23.27 4.50
N THR A 114 -2.70 -23.19 3.58
CA THR A 114 -1.29 -23.52 3.83
C THR A 114 -0.34 -22.58 3.09
N THR A 115 0.88 -22.40 3.60
CA THR A 115 1.94 -21.64 2.92
C THR A 115 2.43 -22.27 1.61
N GLY A 116 2.04 -23.52 1.32
CA GLY A 116 2.32 -24.21 0.07
C GLY A 116 1.32 -23.91 -1.04
N ASN A 117 0.09 -23.49 -0.69
CA ASN A 117 -0.98 -23.20 -1.64
C ASN A 117 -0.87 -21.75 -2.13
N ARG A 118 0.09 -21.49 -3.02
CA ARG A 118 0.38 -20.16 -3.57
C ARG A 118 -0.23 -20.00 -4.94
N ARG A 119 -0.87 -18.85 -5.19
CA ARG A 119 -1.32 -18.47 -6.52
C ARG A 119 -1.03 -17.00 -6.82
N PRO A 120 -0.58 -16.67 -8.04
CA PRO A 120 -0.49 -15.29 -8.48
C PRO A 120 -1.89 -14.73 -8.66
N VAL A 121 -2.06 -13.45 -8.35
CA VAL A 121 -3.30 -12.69 -8.55
C VAL A 121 -3.11 -11.53 -9.51
N VAL A 122 -1.93 -10.91 -9.51
CA VAL A 122 -1.58 -9.87 -10.48
C VAL A 122 -0.16 -10.09 -10.97
N THR A 123 -0.01 -10.23 -12.29
CA THR A 123 1.24 -10.64 -12.95
C THR A 123 1.73 -9.62 -14.00
N SER A 124 1.36 -8.35 -13.80
CA SER A 124 1.73 -7.25 -14.69
C SER A 124 3.19 -6.83 -14.53
N GLY A 125 3.79 -7.08 -13.36
CA GLY A 125 5.17 -6.71 -13.04
C GLY A 125 5.35 -5.21 -12.73
N ASP A 126 4.27 -4.45 -12.66
CA ASP A 126 4.26 -2.99 -12.49
C ASP A 126 3.72 -2.53 -11.13
N LEU A 127 3.48 -3.44 -10.18
CA LEU A 127 3.06 -3.06 -8.83
C LEU A 127 4.21 -2.36 -8.09
N ASP A 128 3.98 -1.13 -7.66
CA ASP A 128 4.99 -0.29 -7.00
C ASP A 128 5.05 -0.46 -5.46
N GLY A 129 4.09 -1.20 -4.91
CA GLY A 129 3.93 -1.45 -3.49
C GLY A 129 3.63 -0.20 -2.64
N LYS A 130 3.23 0.93 -3.24
CA LYS A 130 2.81 2.12 -2.47
C LYS A 130 1.56 1.81 -1.65
N ILE A 131 0.55 1.24 -2.29
CA ILE A 131 -0.61 0.64 -1.65
C ILE A 131 -0.59 -0.87 -1.92
N PHE A 132 -0.85 -1.66 -0.88
CA PHE A 132 -1.01 -3.11 -0.95
C PHE A 132 -1.77 -3.60 0.30
N ALA A 133 -3.08 -3.80 0.20
CA ALA A 133 -3.94 -4.09 1.35
C ALA A 133 -5.08 -5.05 1.01
N LEU A 134 -5.19 -6.13 1.77
CA LEU A 134 -6.35 -7.02 1.75
C LEU A 134 -7.55 -6.33 2.39
N SER A 135 -8.74 -6.60 1.84
CA SER A 135 -10.00 -6.22 2.49
C SER A 135 -10.11 -6.93 3.85
N PRO A 136 -10.88 -6.40 4.81
CA PRO A 136 -11.06 -7.05 6.12
C PRO A 136 -11.56 -8.50 6.05
N LYS A 137 -12.22 -8.90 4.95
CA LYS A 137 -12.68 -10.27 4.70
C LYS A 137 -11.69 -11.13 3.90
N GLY A 138 -10.61 -10.54 3.40
CA GLY A 138 -9.64 -11.20 2.52
C GLY A 138 -10.19 -11.54 1.13
N ASP A 139 -11.34 -10.99 0.75
CA ASP A 139 -12.02 -11.25 -0.53
C ASP A 139 -11.56 -10.30 -1.65
N TRP A 140 -10.88 -9.20 -1.33
CA TRP A 140 -10.35 -8.25 -2.31
C TRP A 140 -8.93 -7.80 -1.94
N LEU A 141 -8.12 -7.47 -2.95
CA LEU A 141 -6.82 -6.82 -2.78
C LEU A 141 -6.84 -5.43 -3.41
N LEU A 142 -6.49 -4.41 -2.64
CA LEU A 142 -6.28 -3.03 -3.07
C LEU A 142 -4.78 -2.78 -3.30
N PHE A 143 -4.40 -2.20 -4.43
CA PHE A 143 -3.00 -2.00 -4.76
C PHE A 143 -2.78 -0.87 -5.78
N THR A 144 -1.54 -0.39 -5.89
CA THR A 144 -1.13 0.59 -6.90
C THR A 144 -0.23 -0.01 -7.97
N ARG A 145 -0.40 0.47 -9.21
CA ARG A 145 0.44 0.15 -10.37
C ARG A 145 1.19 1.40 -10.82
N ALA A 146 2.51 1.29 -10.97
CA ALA A 146 3.35 2.36 -11.50
C ALA A 146 2.94 2.72 -12.93
N GLU A 147 2.94 4.01 -13.25
CA GLU A 147 2.78 4.44 -14.63
C GLU A 147 4.06 4.16 -15.42
N LYS A 148 3.93 3.57 -16.62
CA LYS A 148 5.08 3.43 -17.54
C LYS A 148 5.38 4.78 -18.16
N GLN A 149 6.57 5.31 -17.93
CA GLN A 149 6.96 6.59 -18.51
C GLN A 149 7.21 6.45 -20.02
N PRO A 150 6.72 7.40 -20.84
CA PRO A 150 7.18 7.54 -22.21
C PRO A 150 8.67 7.88 -22.22
N GLU A 151 9.50 7.12 -22.95
CA GLU A 151 10.95 7.31 -23.02
C GLU A 151 11.37 8.66 -23.65
N GLU A 152 10.46 9.37 -24.32
CA GLU A 152 10.78 10.49 -25.21
C GLU A 152 10.44 11.89 -24.70
N ASP A 153 9.68 12.04 -23.62
CA ASP A 153 9.27 13.36 -23.12
C ASP A 153 9.98 13.72 -21.80
N ASN A 154 10.88 14.69 -21.85
CA ASN A 154 11.44 15.38 -20.66
C ASN A 154 10.36 16.21 -19.91
N ALA A 155 9.07 15.92 -20.12
CA ALA A 155 7.98 16.56 -19.42
C ALA A 155 7.87 15.97 -18.01
N ALA A 156 7.51 16.82 -17.05
CA ALA A 156 7.21 16.38 -15.69
C ALA A 156 6.11 15.30 -15.74
N PRO A 157 6.26 14.19 -15.00
CA PRO A 157 5.27 13.11 -15.02
C PRO A 157 3.94 13.64 -14.47
N THR A 158 2.89 13.59 -15.27
CA THR A 158 1.53 13.98 -14.82
C THR A 158 0.88 12.92 -13.95
N ARG A 159 1.39 11.68 -14.01
CA ARG A 159 0.89 10.52 -13.28
C ARG A 159 2.06 9.65 -12.82
N ILE A 160 2.09 9.35 -11.53
CA ILE A 160 3.09 8.49 -10.86
C ILE A 160 2.59 7.05 -10.84
N ASN A 161 1.34 6.86 -10.43
CA ASN A 161 0.70 5.56 -10.33
C ASN A 161 -0.82 5.68 -10.40
N THR A 162 -1.49 4.54 -10.44
CA THR A 162 -2.96 4.43 -10.42
C THR A 162 -3.39 3.38 -9.39
N LEU A 163 -4.58 3.58 -8.81
CA LEU A 163 -5.16 2.69 -7.79
C LEU A 163 -6.09 1.64 -8.42
N TRP A 164 -5.92 0.39 -8.00
CA TRP A 164 -6.63 -0.77 -8.53
C TRP A 164 -7.13 -1.68 -7.41
N ALA A 165 -8.17 -2.45 -7.71
CA ALA A 165 -8.63 -3.53 -6.86
C ALA A 165 -8.80 -4.83 -7.66
N ILE A 166 -8.70 -5.98 -7.03
CA ILE A 166 -9.00 -7.28 -7.64
C ILE A 166 -9.76 -8.17 -6.66
N ASP A 167 -10.78 -8.85 -7.18
CA ASP A 167 -11.54 -9.87 -6.46
C ASP A 167 -10.71 -11.16 -6.32
N LEU A 168 -10.63 -11.68 -5.10
CA LEU A 168 -9.85 -12.87 -4.75
C LEU A 168 -10.71 -14.13 -4.57
N THR A 169 -12.02 -14.04 -4.77
CA THR A 169 -12.96 -15.17 -4.57
C THR A 169 -13.04 -16.07 -5.79
N GLU A 170 -12.88 -15.51 -6.99
CA GLU A 170 -12.92 -16.26 -8.26
C GLU A 170 -11.52 -16.40 -8.86
N GLU A 171 -11.22 -17.57 -9.44
CA GLU A 171 -10.02 -17.75 -10.26
C GLU A 171 -10.19 -17.02 -11.59
N GLY A 172 -9.15 -16.30 -12.03
CA GLY A 172 -9.16 -15.55 -13.29
C GLY A 172 -9.83 -14.18 -13.23
N SER A 173 -10.20 -13.70 -12.03
CA SER A 173 -10.60 -12.32 -11.79
C SER A 173 -9.61 -11.33 -12.39
N ARG A 174 -10.13 -10.22 -12.92
CA ARG A 174 -9.32 -9.17 -13.55
C ARG A 174 -9.23 -7.96 -12.62
N PRO A 175 -8.04 -7.33 -12.49
CA PRO A 175 -7.93 -6.05 -11.81
C PRO A 175 -8.86 -5.00 -12.42
N VAL A 176 -9.48 -4.22 -11.56
CA VAL A 176 -10.32 -3.08 -11.94
C VAL A 176 -9.63 -1.77 -11.54
N ASN A 177 -9.52 -0.86 -12.49
CA ASN A 177 -8.95 0.47 -12.27
C ASN A 177 -9.99 1.36 -11.60
N LEU A 178 -9.65 1.92 -10.43
CA LEU A 178 -10.56 2.73 -9.62
C LEU A 178 -10.66 4.20 -10.07
N LYS A 179 -9.96 4.56 -11.15
CA LYS A 179 -9.89 5.91 -11.74
C LYS A 179 -9.33 6.96 -10.76
N VAL A 180 -8.39 6.52 -9.93
CA VAL A 180 -7.66 7.36 -8.98
C VAL A 180 -6.19 7.31 -9.33
N ASP A 181 -5.59 8.48 -9.49
CA ASP A 181 -4.19 8.68 -9.84
C ASP A 181 -3.41 9.18 -8.61
N ASN A 182 -2.10 8.92 -8.60
CA ASN A 182 -1.13 9.55 -7.67
C ASN A 182 -1.41 9.29 -6.18
N VAL A 183 -1.55 8.01 -5.82
CA VAL A 183 -1.76 7.56 -4.44
C VAL A 183 -0.45 6.96 -3.91
N ILE A 184 0.20 7.65 -2.97
CA ILE A 184 1.56 7.29 -2.51
C ILE A 184 1.58 6.73 -1.09
N ASN A 185 0.89 7.38 -0.15
CA ASN A 185 1.03 7.06 1.28
C ASN A 185 -0.16 6.30 1.83
N PHE A 186 -1.38 6.72 1.48
CA PHE A 186 -2.58 6.22 2.15
C PHE A 186 -3.68 5.85 1.16
N ALA A 187 -4.08 4.58 1.22
CA ALA A 187 -5.39 4.10 0.80
C ALA A 187 -5.73 2.85 1.59
N ALA A 188 -6.98 2.76 2.07
CA ALA A 188 -7.43 1.67 2.92
C ALA A 188 -8.91 1.36 2.68
N TRP A 189 -9.29 0.10 2.89
CA TRP A 189 -10.69 -0.32 2.97
C TRP A 189 -11.37 0.32 4.17
N VAL A 190 -12.63 0.73 4.02
CA VAL A 190 -13.45 1.17 5.14
C VAL A 190 -14.08 -0.07 5.78
N PRO A 191 -13.73 -0.43 7.03
CA PRO A 191 -14.26 -1.63 7.68
C PRO A 191 -15.80 -1.63 7.71
N GLY A 192 -16.39 -2.79 7.42
CA GLY A 192 -17.85 -2.95 7.41
C GLY A 192 -18.60 -2.31 6.23
N LYS A 193 -17.95 -1.56 5.33
CA LYS A 193 -18.63 -0.85 4.22
C LYS A 193 -18.43 -1.45 2.82
N GLY A 194 -18.11 -2.75 2.74
CA GLY A 194 -17.99 -3.47 1.47
C GLY A 194 -16.92 -2.88 0.55
N LEU A 195 -17.25 -2.65 -0.73
CA LEU A 195 -16.36 -2.05 -1.73
C LEU A 195 -16.24 -0.53 -1.58
N THR A 196 -15.87 -0.09 -0.39
CA THR A 196 -15.62 1.30 -0.04
C THR A 196 -14.19 1.44 0.46
N ILE A 197 -13.46 2.40 -0.10
CA ILE A 197 -12.11 2.75 0.31
C ILE A 197 -12.02 4.23 0.67
N THR A 198 -11.03 4.59 1.46
CA THR A 198 -10.54 5.97 1.59
C THR A 198 -9.13 6.07 1.06
N TYR A 199 -8.77 7.21 0.49
CA TYR A 199 -7.42 7.47 -0.01
C TYR A 199 -7.05 8.94 0.08
N SER A 200 -5.74 9.22 0.04
CA SER A 200 -5.15 10.55 -0.06
C SER A 200 -4.23 10.62 -1.27
N THR A 201 -4.13 11.79 -1.90
CA THR A 201 -3.42 11.98 -3.16
C THR A 201 -2.18 12.86 -3.00
N VAL A 202 -1.33 12.82 -4.02
CA VAL A 202 -0.19 13.73 -4.16
C VAL A 202 -0.24 14.46 -5.50
N THR A 203 0.37 15.63 -5.55
CA THR A 203 0.67 16.34 -6.78
C THR A 203 2.09 15.97 -7.23
N PRO A 204 2.30 15.39 -8.43
CA PRO A 204 3.62 15.12 -8.96
C PRO A 204 4.47 16.40 -9.14
N GLY A 205 5.78 16.27 -8.92
CA GLY A 205 6.78 17.33 -9.12
C GLY A 205 7.42 17.28 -10.49
N ALA A 206 8.58 17.95 -10.64
CA ALA A 206 9.29 18.03 -11.91
C ALA A 206 9.97 16.71 -12.30
N THR A 207 10.25 15.85 -11.32
CA THR A 207 10.86 14.53 -11.51
C THR A 207 9.97 13.41 -10.95
N PRO A 208 10.15 12.15 -11.40
CA PRO A 208 9.31 11.01 -10.95
C PRO A 208 9.36 10.70 -9.45
N THR A 209 10.43 11.13 -8.80
CA THR A 209 10.66 10.96 -7.36
C THR A 209 10.18 12.15 -6.54
N GLU A 210 9.88 13.27 -7.21
CA GLU A 210 9.34 14.47 -6.57
C GLU A 210 7.82 14.44 -6.60
N TRP A 211 7.22 14.66 -5.45
CA TRP A 211 5.79 14.86 -5.29
C TRP A 211 5.54 15.67 -4.03
N LYS A 212 4.38 16.29 -3.95
CA LYS A 212 3.92 17.02 -2.77
C LYS A 212 2.58 16.44 -2.32
N ALA A 213 2.45 16.16 -1.03
CA ALA A 213 1.17 15.71 -0.48
C ALA A 213 0.07 16.76 -0.67
N ASN A 214 -1.13 16.31 -1.03
CA ASN A 214 -2.32 17.15 -1.01
C ASN A 214 -2.99 17.16 0.37
N ASN A 215 -2.69 16.16 1.22
CA ASN A 215 -3.31 15.91 2.53
C ASN A 215 -4.84 15.90 2.49
N ASP A 216 -5.40 15.67 1.31
CA ASP A 216 -6.82 15.49 1.08
C ASP A 216 -7.23 14.09 1.56
N LEU A 217 -8.53 13.88 1.70
CA LEU A 217 -9.07 12.58 2.03
C LEU A 217 -10.37 12.38 1.27
N GLN A 218 -10.38 11.37 0.43
CA GLN A 218 -11.52 11.01 -0.41
C GLN A 218 -12.09 9.67 0.06
N MET A 219 -13.41 9.51 -0.02
CA MET A 219 -14.09 8.22 0.21
C MET A 219 -14.79 7.79 -1.09
N LEU A 220 -14.40 6.61 -1.59
CA LEU A 220 -14.86 6.07 -2.86
C LEU A 220 -15.56 4.73 -2.63
N THR A 221 -16.79 4.61 -3.11
CA THR A 221 -17.49 3.34 -3.25
C THR A 221 -17.53 2.97 -4.73
N PHE A 222 -17.16 1.73 -5.05
CA PHE A 222 -17.13 1.22 -6.42
C PHE A 222 -17.91 -0.10 -6.55
N ALA A 223 -18.40 -0.37 -7.76
CA ALA A 223 -19.00 -1.66 -8.10
C ALA A 223 -17.89 -2.69 -8.42
N PRO A 224 -18.15 -4.02 -8.35
CA PRO A 224 -17.15 -5.04 -8.70
C PRO A 224 -16.53 -4.88 -10.10
N THR A 225 -17.20 -4.17 -11.02
CA THR A 225 -16.71 -3.82 -12.35
C THR A 225 -15.66 -2.69 -12.37
N GLY A 226 -15.37 -2.08 -11.21
CA GLY A 226 -14.54 -0.87 -11.10
C GLY A 226 -15.29 0.44 -11.34
N THR A 227 -16.59 0.38 -11.64
CA THR A 227 -17.39 1.59 -11.85
C THR A 227 -17.54 2.36 -10.55
N VAL A 228 -17.18 3.65 -10.54
CA VAL A 228 -17.37 4.55 -9.40
C VAL A 228 -18.87 4.73 -9.15
N ALA A 229 -19.35 4.26 -8.00
CA ALA A 229 -20.74 4.38 -7.59
C ALA A 229 -20.98 5.64 -6.75
N LYS A 230 -20.03 6.00 -5.88
CA LYS A 230 -20.07 7.21 -5.05
C LYS A 230 -18.65 7.70 -4.79
N LEU A 231 -18.46 9.02 -4.87
CA LEU A 231 -17.24 9.70 -4.46
C LEU A 231 -17.63 10.84 -3.51
N ASP A 232 -17.00 10.90 -2.34
CA ASP A 232 -17.24 11.92 -1.31
C ASP A 232 -15.92 12.50 -0.82
N THR A 233 -15.75 13.81 -0.95
CA THR A 233 -14.59 14.54 -0.41
C THR A 233 -14.78 14.71 1.09
N ILE A 234 -13.93 14.05 1.89
CA ILE A 234 -13.94 14.16 3.35
C ILE A 234 -13.05 15.31 3.81
N LEU A 235 -11.86 15.45 3.23
CA LEU A 235 -10.98 16.60 3.45
C LEU A 235 -10.56 17.15 2.08
N GLU A 236 -10.72 18.46 1.90
CA GLU A 236 -10.17 19.17 0.74
C GLU A 236 -8.64 19.22 0.81
N THR A 237 -8.00 19.46 -0.33
CA THR A 237 -6.56 19.71 -0.40
C THR A 237 -6.17 20.81 0.58
N ASN A 238 -5.20 20.50 1.45
CA ASN A 238 -4.75 21.41 2.48
C ASN A 238 -3.23 21.37 2.61
N MET A 239 -2.67 22.47 3.10
CA MET A 239 -1.23 22.64 3.22
C MET A 239 -0.63 21.84 4.38
N GLY A 240 -1.45 21.19 5.22
CA GLY A 240 -1.05 20.63 6.50
C GLY A 240 -0.39 21.66 7.42
N GLY A 241 0.50 21.18 8.29
CA GLY A 241 1.37 22.01 9.12
C GLY A 241 2.68 22.42 8.44
N VAL A 242 3.70 22.76 9.23
CA VAL A 242 5.04 23.19 8.75
C VAL A 242 5.70 22.16 7.81
N TYR A 243 5.36 20.89 7.98
CA TYR A 243 5.84 19.78 7.16
C TYR A 243 4.76 19.18 6.25
N GLY A 244 3.67 19.89 5.97
CA GLY A 244 2.55 19.36 5.18
C GLY A 244 2.83 19.19 3.69
N TRP A 245 4.08 19.38 3.24
CA TRP A 245 4.54 18.83 1.96
C TRP A 245 4.73 17.31 2.03
N TRP A 246 4.88 16.74 3.23
CA TRP A 246 4.88 15.31 3.50
C TRP A 246 3.45 14.82 3.81
N PRO A 247 3.09 13.57 3.48
CA PRO A 247 1.73 13.08 3.62
C PRO A 247 1.30 12.92 5.07
N THR A 248 0.04 13.23 5.33
CA THR A 248 -0.70 12.77 6.50
C THR A 248 -0.94 11.27 6.39
N ASP A 249 -0.69 10.54 7.48
CA ASP A 249 -1.07 9.13 7.60
C ASP A 249 -2.46 9.00 8.24
N PHE A 250 -3.19 7.95 7.89
CA PHE A 250 -4.53 7.72 8.40
C PHE A 250 -4.72 6.25 8.79
N ALA A 251 -5.57 6.00 9.78
CA ALA A 251 -5.87 4.64 10.22
C ALA A 251 -7.33 4.51 10.66
N TRP A 252 -8.08 3.61 10.01
CA TRP A 252 -9.42 3.24 10.46
C TRP A 252 -9.36 2.42 11.74
N SER A 253 -10.22 2.74 12.69
CA SER A 253 -10.56 1.85 13.81
C SER A 253 -11.12 0.53 13.27
N PRO A 254 -10.88 -0.61 13.96
CA PRO A 254 -11.27 -1.91 13.40
C PRO A 254 -12.78 -2.12 13.15
N ASP A 255 -13.67 -1.33 13.75
CA ASP A 255 -15.11 -1.32 13.47
C ASP A 255 -15.52 -0.33 12.36
N GLY A 256 -14.60 0.53 11.91
CA GLY A 256 -14.84 1.53 10.89
C GLY A 256 -15.62 2.76 11.38
N ALA A 257 -15.76 2.95 12.70
CA ALA A 257 -16.50 4.08 13.27
C ALA A 257 -15.65 5.36 13.34
N LEU A 258 -14.37 5.22 13.69
CA LEU A 258 -13.41 6.30 13.85
C LEU A 258 -12.28 6.19 12.81
N LEU A 259 -11.81 7.36 12.35
CA LEU A 259 -10.63 7.48 11.49
C LEU A 259 -9.61 8.38 12.19
N ALA A 260 -8.46 7.82 12.57
CA ALA A 260 -7.35 8.58 13.10
C ALA A 260 -6.51 9.16 11.96
N TYR A 261 -5.83 10.27 12.24
CA TYR A 261 -4.78 10.82 11.38
C TYR A 261 -3.53 11.15 12.18
N ALA A 262 -2.39 11.15 11.50
CA ALA A 262 -1.11 11.58 12.03
C ALA A 262 -0.39 12.48 11.02
N SER A 263 0.08 13.63 11.50
CA SER A 263 1.02 14.51 10.82
C SER A 263 2.34 14.59 11.61
N PRO A 264 3.37 15.28 11.11
CA PRO A 264 4.63 15.45 11.86
C PRO A 264 4.49 16.21 13.20
N ASP A 265 3.40 16.96 13.39
CA ASP A 265 3.18 17.87 14.52
C ASP A 265 1.96 17.53 15.37
N GLU A 266 1.09 16.62 14.94
CA GLU A 266 -0.08 16.21 15.71
C GLU A 266 -0.64 14.83 15.34
N VAL A 267 -1.43 14.29 16.25
CA VAL A 267 -2.28 13.10 16.04
C VAL A 267 -3.70 13.46 16.47
N GLY A 268 -4.68 13.02 15.70
CA GLY A 268 -6.08 13.32 15.99
C GLY A 268 -7.07 12.39 15.28
N LEU A 269 -8.33 12.81 15.23
CA LEU A 269 -9.40 12.13 14.51
C LEU A 269 -9.91 12.97 13.35
N VAL A 270 -10.43 12.31 12.32
CA VAL A 270 -11.22 12.95 11.27
C VAL A 270 -12.69 12.88 11.67
N ASP A 271 -13.33 14.04 11.85
CA ASP A 271 -14.78 14.13 11.97
C ASP A 271 -15.39 13.97 10.57
N LEU A 272 -15.92 12.79 10.28
CA LEU A 272 -16.47 12.44 8.97
C LEU A 272 -17.76 13.20 8.63
N GLU A 273 -18.49 13.70 9.63
CA GLU A 273 -19.72 14.47 9.43
C GLU A 273 -19.39 15.93 9.15
N ARG A 274 -18.53 16.53 9.98
CA ARG A 274 -18.11 17.92 9.83
C ARG A 274 -17.02 18.11 8.78
N LYS A 275 -16.39 17.03 8.32
CA LYS A 275 -15.35 17.02 7.29
C LYS A 275 -14.12 17.86 7.69
N VAL A 276 -13.68 17.66 8.94
CA VAL A 276 -12.55 18.38 9.53
C VAL A 276 -11.67 17.45 10.35
N GLN A 277 -10.40 17.82 10.50
CA GLN A 277 -9.49 17.21 11.45
C GLN A 277 -9.71 17.80 12.85
N VAL A 278 -9.74 16.92 13.86
CA VAL A 278 -9.89 17.24 15.27
C VAL A 278 -8.64 16.75 16.00
N PRO A 279 -7.69 17.66 16.32
CA PRO A 279 -6.47 17.30 17.01
C PRO A 279 -6.74 16.73 18.41
N LEU A 280 -6.05 15.65 18.78
CA LEU A 280 -6.09 15.07 20.13
C LEU A 280 -4.77 15.26 20.88
N LEU A 281 -3.65 15.25 20.14
CA LEU A 281 -2.31 15.32 20.69
C LEU A 281 -1.46 16.23 19.80
N SER A 282 -0.84 17.26 20.40
CA SER A 282 0.25 17.99 19.77
C SER A 282 1.58 17.29 20.05
N MET A 283 2.44 17.22 19.04
CA MET A 283 3.71 16.53 19.09
C MET A 283 4.89 17.45 18.84
N LEU A 284 6.04 17.10 19.43
CA LEU A 284 7.31 17.69 19.07
C LEU A 284 7.72 17.18 17.68
N ARG A 285 7.85 18.07 16.70
CA ARG A 285 8.33 17.72 15.36
C ARG A 285 9.76 17.22 15.41
N TYR A 286 10.12 16.33 14.49
CA TYR A 286 11.50 15.87 14.33
C TYR A 286 12.15 16.49 13.09
N GLN A 287 13.31 17.11 13.28
CA GLN A 287 14.11 17.69 12.21
C GLN A 287 15.05 16.63 11.62
N THR A 288 14.66 16.08 10.47
CA THR A 288 15.41 14.98 9.80
C THR A 288 16.71 15.41 9.13
N GLY A 289 16.88 16.71 8.86
CA GLY A 289 18.00 17.25 8.08
C GLY A 289 18.03 16.83 6.60
N ASN A 290 16.96 16.19 6.10
CA ASN A 290 16.88 15.61 4.77
C ASN A 290 15.53 15.93 4.11
N ASN A 291 15.35 15.52 2.85
CA ASN A 291 14.10 15.75 2.10
C ASN A 291 13.01 14.71 2.45
N TRP A 292 12.76 14.51 3.75
CA TRP A 292 11.60 13.78 4.27
C TRP A 292 11.19 14.31 5.64
N ALA A 293 9.92 14.14 6.01
CA ALA A 293 9.43 14.41 7.36
C ALA A 293 9.05 13.10 8.04
N TRP A 294 9.26 13.04 9.35
CA TRP A 294 8.84 11.89 10.14
C TRP A 294 7.37 12.06 10.58
N VAL A 295 6.59 10.99 10.39
CA VAL A 295 5.19 10.88 10.83
C VAL A 295 5.10 9.60 11.67
N PRO A 296 4.42 9.62 12.83
CA PRO A 296 4.30 8.44 13.67
C PRO A 296 3.39 7.41 13.01
N GLY A 297 3.78 6.14 13.11
CA GLY A 297 2.86 5.05 12.77
C GLY A 297 1.73 4.94 13.78
N LEU A 298 0.54 4.60 13.32
CA LEU A 298 -0.66 4.42 14.13
C LEU A 298 -1.10 2.95 14.17
N GLY A 299 -1.49 2.48 15.36
CA GLY A 299 -2.06 1.15 15.56
C GLY A 299 -3.27 1.19 16.48
N TRP A 300 -4.46 0.88 15.97
CA TRP A 300 -5.68 0.83 16.77
C TRP A 300 -5.74 -0.42 17.63
N SER A 301 -6.09 -0.25 18.90
CA SER A 301 -6.52 -1.35 19.74
C SER A 301 -7.79 -2.01 19.17
N PRO A 302 -7.97 -3.32 19.34
CA PRO A 302 -9.14 -4.02 18.80
C PRO A 302 -10.47 -3.66 19.49
N ASP A 303 -10.46 -2.89 20.59
CA ASP A 303 -11.64 -2.23 21.19
C ASP A 303 -11.95 -0.84 20.62
N HIS A 304 -11.11 -0.29 19.75
CA HIS A 304 -11.26 1.07 19.21
C HIS A 304 -11.06 2.17 20.28
N GLN A 305 -10.45 1.86 21.42
CA GLN A 305 -10.31 2.78 22.56
C GLN A 305 -8.93 3.43 22.65
N VAL A 306 -7.88 2.76 22.19
CA VAL A 306 -6.50 3.22 22.33
C VAL A 306 -5.82 3.25 20.95
N LEU A 307 -5.19 4.38 20.65
CA LEU A 307 -4.25 4.53 19.55
C LEU A 307 -2.83 4.32 20.06
N PHE A 308 -2.15 3.26 19.61
CA PHE A 308 -0.72 3.11 19.82
C PHE A 308 0.03 3.91 18.76
N LEU A 309 1.03 4.69 19.20
CA LEU A 309 1.84 5.54 18.34
C LEU A 309 3.25 5.72 18.89
N VAL A 310 4.15 6.20 18.04
CA VAL A 310 5.49 6.61 18.47
C VAL A 310 5.47 8.10 18.76
N ASN A 311 5.91 8.52 19.94
CA ASN A 311 6.01 9.91 20.33
C ASN A 311 7.47 10.37 20.30
N HIS A 312 7.74 11.47 19.61
CA HIS A 312 9.04 12.13 19.64
C HIS A 312 9.13 13.00 20.90
N ARG A 313 10.11 12.72 21.75
CA ARG A 313 10.28 13.37 23.05
C ARG A 313 11.56 14.18 23.08
N GLN A 314 11.51 15.33 23.74
CA GLN A 314 12.69 16.14 24.03
C GLN A 314 13.64 15.40 24.98
N SER A 315 14.93 15.35 24.65
CA SER A 315 15.96 14.84 25.55
C SER A 315 16.39 15.93 26.55
N ALA A 316 16.89 15.50 27.71
CA ALA A 316 17.46 16.42 28.71
C ALA A 316 18.62 17.25 28.14
N GLU A 317 19.32 16.75 27.11
CA GLU A 317 20.38 17.48 26.40
C GLU A 317 19.87 18.74 25.70
N PHE A 318 18.57 18.79 25.37
CA PHE A 318 17.93 19.88 24.64
C PHE A 318 16.90 20.67 25.45
N GLU A 319 16.74 20.44 26.76
CA GLU A 319 15.68 21.00 27.63
C GLU A 319 15.50 22.53 27.56
N ASN A 320 16.56 23.28 27.24
CA ASN A 320 16.55 24.75 27.16
C ASN A 320 16.97 25.30 25.79
N SER A 321 16.88 24.48 24.74
CA SER A 321 17.35 24.84 23.40
C SER A 321 16.20 24.95 22.40
N GLN A 322 16.36 25.79 21.37
CA GLN A 322 15.53 25.74 20.16
C GLN A 322 15.79 24.47 19.31
N MET A 323 16.67 23.57 19.77
CA MET A 323 17.09 22.34 19.10
C MET A 323 16.34 21.10 19.63
N ALA A 324 15.23 21.28 20.35
CA ALA A 324 14.40 20.17 20.83
C ALA A 324 13.98 19.22 19.70
N GLU A 325 13.76 19.76 18.49
CA GLU A 325 13.39 18.98 17.29
C GLU A 325 14.51 18.05 16.80
N MET A 326 15.74 18.19 17.30
CA MET A 326 16.88 17.31 17.00
C MET A 326 17.05 16.19 18.04
N SER A 327 16.11 16.04 18.98
CA SER A 327 16.15 14.99 19.98
C SER A 327 16.11 13.60 19.31
N PRO A 328 16.96 12.65 19.74
CA PRO A 328 16.95 11.31 19.16
C PRO A 328 16.02 10.35 19.91
N LEU A 329 15.13 10.86 20.78
CA LEU A 329 14.31 10.03 21.68
C LEU A 329 12.91 9.82 21.12
N PHE A 330 12.57 8.56 20.88
CA PHE A 330 11.28 8.12 20.36
C PHE A 330 10.71 7.02 21.24
N ASP A 331 9.60 7.31 21.90
CA ASP A 331 8.95 6.39 22.83
C ASP A 331 7.70 5.80 22.18
N LEU A 332 7.44 4.50 22.38
CA LEU A 332 6.15 3.91 22.06
C LEU A 332 5.16 4.27 23.17
N ALA A 333 4.02 4.81 22.79
CA ALA A 333 2.99 5.30 23.69
C ALA A 333 1.59 4.82 23.27
N GLY A 334 0.66 4.85 24.22
CA GLY A 334 -0.77 4.64 24.00
C GLY A 334 -1.55 5.92 24.28
N LEU A 335 -2.47 6.28 23.39
CA LEU A 335 -3.37 7.41 23.50
C LEU A 335 -4.80 6.90 23.62
N PRO A 336 -5.40 6.89 24.82
CA PRO A 336 -6.83 6.66 24.99
C PRO A 336 -7.61 7.79 24.30
N VAL A 337 -8.47 7.43 23.36
CA VAL A 337 -9.08 8.41 22.43
C VAL A 337 -10.12 9.29 23.11
N GLU A 338 -10.79 8.79 24.15
CA GLU A 338 -11.77 9.57 24.92
C GLU A 338 -11.12 10.52 25.95
N GLU A 339 -10.00 10.11 26.56
CA GLU A 339 -9.33 10.87 27.62
C GLU A 339 -8.27 11.83 27.09
N GLY A 340 -7.71 11.58 25.90
CA GLY A 340 -6.72 12.42 25.23
C GLY A 340 -5.34 12.48 25.88
N SER A 341 -5.10 11.72 26.96
CA SER A 341 -3.83 11.75 27.70
C SER A 341 -2.86 10.69 27.19
N LEU A 342 -1.72 11.10 26.65
CA LEU A 342 -0.70 10.18 26.15
C LEU A 342 0.04 9.48 27.30
N ILE A 343 0.14 8.15 27.22
CA ILE A 343 0.83 7.31 28.20
C ILE A 343 2.06 6.68 27.53
N SER A 344 3.26 7.01 27.99
CA SER A 344 4.48 6.33 27.52
C SER A 344 4.54 4.89 28.03
N ILE A 345 4.83 3.94 27.13
CA ILE A 345 4.83 2.50 27.41
C ILE A 345 6.24 1.93 27.31
N VAL A 346 6.94 2.24 26.21
CA VAL A 346 8.33 1.81 25.99
C VAL A 346 9.18 3.01 25.62
N ASN A 347 10.05 3.41 26.55
CA ASN A 347 11.02 4.46 26.30
C ASN A 347 12.05 3.99 25.26
N GLU A 348 12.45 4.91 24.37
CA GLU A 348 13.49 4.66 23.37
C GLU A 348 13.20 3.43 22.49
N ALA A 349 11.94 3.29 22.02
CA ALA A 349 11.56 2.26 21.07
C ALA A 349 12.20 2.48 19.68
N GLY A 350 12.38 3.75 19.28
CA GLY A 350 12.93 4.16 17.99
C GLY A 350 11.87 4.73 17.03
N MET A 351 12.33 5.47 16.02
CA MET A 351 11.48 6.21 15.06
C MET A 351 10.44 5.35 14.33
N PHE A 352 10.85 4.15 13.93
CA PHE A 352 10.07 3.29 13.04
C PHE A 352 9.54 2.06 13.77
N ALA A 353 9.00 2.26 14.97
CA ALA A 353 8.50 1.16 15.79
C ALA A 353 7.21 0.53 15.26
N TYR A 354 6.38 1.30 14.54
CA TYR A 354 5.15 0.82 13.87
C TYR A 354 4.34 -0.17 14.70
N PRO A 355 3.73 0.26 15.82
CA PRO A 355 3.01 -0.65 16.70
C PRO A 355 1.77 -1.22 16.01
N VAL A 356 1.60 -2.54 16.11
CA VAL A 356 0.47 -3.27 15.54
C VAL A 356 -0.17 -4.11 16.64
N PRO A 357 -1.36 -3.73 17.14
CA PRO A 357 -2.15 -4.56 18.05
C PRO A 357 -2.65 -5.83 17.37
N SER A 358 -2.70 -6.94 18.12
CA SER A 358 -3.24 -8.21 17.65
C SER A 358 -4.78 -8.17 17.62
N PRO A 359 -5.42 -9.06 16.84
CA PRO A 359 -6.79 -9.46 17.11
C PRO A 359 -6.98 -9.88 18.58
N ARG A 360 -8.21 -9.77 19.10
CA ARG A 360 -8.54 -10.18 20.46
C ARG A 360 -8.46 -11.70 20.62
N ILE A 361 -7.80 -12.13 21.69
CA ILE A 361 -7.84 -13.50 22.18
C ILE A 361 -8.59 -13.48 23.52
N GLY A 362 -9.87 -13.86 23.48
CA GLY A 362 -10.77 -13.66 24.62
C GLY A 362 -10.94 -12.16 24.93
N GLN A 363 -10.53 -11.74 26.14
CA GLN A 363 -10.60 -10.34 26.59
C GLN A 363 -9.26 -9.60 26.51
N SER A 364 -8.21 -10.26 26.01
CA SER A 364 -6.87 -9.68 25.91
C SER A 364 -6.44 -9.50 24.46
N TYR A 365 -5.42 -8.68 24.27
CA TYR A 365 -4.69 -8.54 23.01
C TYR A 365 -3.25 -8.14 23.33
N ARG A 366 -2.35 -8.38 22.38
CA ARG A 366 -0.93 -8.00 22.47
C ARG A 366 -0.59 -6.93 21.46
N VAL A 367 0.57 -6.32 21.62
CA VAL A 367 1.09 -5.31 20.70
C VAL A 367 2.45 -5.78 20.19
N ALA A 368 2.57 -5.96 18.88
CA ALA A 368 3.84 -6.16 18.20
C ALA A 368 4.40 -4.81 17.79
N TYR A 369 5.70 -4.63 17.87
CA TYR A 369 6.37 -3.43 17.38
C TYR A 369 7.84 -3.73 17.06
N LEU A 370 8.44 -2.89 16.25
CA LEU A 370 9.87 -2.90 15.97
C LEU A 370 10.61 -2.10 17.04
N GLN A 371 11.52 -2.74 17.76
CA GLN A 371 12.41 -2.06 18.68
C GLN A 371 13.78 -1.82 18.03
N SER A 372 14.24 -0.58 18.03
CA SER A 372 15.58 -0.24 17.55
C SER A 372 16.64 -0.91 18.44
N ARG A 373 17.69 -1.45 17.82
CA ARG A 373 18.87 -1.96 18.56
C ARG A 373 19.74 -0.82 19.08
N GLU A 374 19.67 0.34 18.43
CA GLU A 374 20.40 1.56 18.78
C GLU A 374 19.40 2.73 18.70
N PRO A 375 18.56 2.95 19.72
CA PRO A 375 17.43 3.89 19.64
C PRO A 375 17.82 5.31 19.22
N ARG A 376 18.99 5.77 19.68
CA ARG A 376 19.52 7.11 19.35
C ARG A 376 20.02 7.27 17.91
N GLN A 377 20.08 6.18 17.14
CA GLN A 377 20.44 6.14 15.71
C GLN A 377 19.37 5.39 14.91
N SER A 378 18.11 5.52 15.33
CA SER A 378 17.01 4.69 14.83
C SER A 378 16.56 4.99 13.39
N ASP A 379 17.12 6.04 12.77
CA ASP A 379 16.94 6.36 11.35
C ASP A 379 17.72 5.41 10.42
N THR A 380 18.87 4.92 10.86
CA THR A 380 19.84 4.15 10.06
C THR A 380 20.11 2.75 10.60
N ARG A 381 19.85 2.53 11.89
CA ARG A 381 20.15 1.26 12.56
C ARG A 381 19.00 0.26 12.47
N PRO A 382 19.32 -1.04 12.52
CA PRO A 382 18.32 -2.09 12.35
C PRO A 382 17.48 -2.31 13.61
N TYR A 383 16.34 -2.95 13.41
CA TYR A 383 15.33 -3.20 14.43
C TYR A 383 15.21 -4.69 14.77
N ARG A 384 14.43 -5.01 15.81
CA ARG A 384 13.96 -6.35 16.14
C ARG A 384 12.48 -6.33 16.45
N LEU A 385 11.75 -7.34 16.02
CA LEU A 385 10.37 -7.58 16.38
C LEU A 385 10.26 -7.93 17.87
N THR A 386 9.45 -7.16 18.56
CA THR A 386 9.17 -7.29 19.98
C THR A 386 7.66 -7.35 20.18
N VAL A 387 7.20 -8.18 21.10
CA VAL A 387 5.80 -8.32 21.49
C VAL A 387 5.67 -7.98 22.96
N MET A 388 4.57 -7.33 23.34
CA MET A 388 4.22 -7.01 24.73
C MET A 388 2.71 -7.11 24.94
N ASP A 389 2.28 -7.19 26.20
CA ASP A 389 0.88 -6.99 26.54
C ASP A 389 0.49 -5.51 26.38
N ARG A 390 -0.80 -5.22 26.31
CA ARG A 390 -1.32 -3.86 26.05
C ARG A 390 -0.83 -2.76 27.00
N ASP A 391 -0.39 -3.13 28.20
CA ASP A 391 0.14 -2.22 29.24
C ASP A 391 1.68 -2.10 29.21
N GLY A 392 2.35 -2.77 28.27
CA GLY A 392 3.80 -2.80 28.14
C GLY A 392 4.50 -3.89 28.96
N SER A 393 3.75 -4.67 29.75
CA SER A 393 4.28 -5.81 30.48
C SER A 393 4.56 -7.01 29.55
N ASN A 394 5.24 -8.03 30.08
CA ASN A 394 5.61 -9.26 29.36
C ASN A 394 6.32 -9.04 28.01
N ARG A 395 7.04 -7.91 27.91
CA ARG A 395 7.77 -7.51 26.71
C ARG A 395 8.89 -8.52 26.39
N LYS A 396 8.86 -9.06 25.17
CA LYS A 396 9.84 -10.03 24.67
C LYS A 396 10.24 -9.72 23.24
N ALA A 397 11.56 -9.59 23.00
CA ALA A 397 12.09 -9.56 21.64
C ALA A 397 12.11 -11.00 21.10
N ILE A 398 11.41 -11.22 19.98
CA ILE A 398 11.17 -12.57 19.45
C ILE A 398 11.93 -12.85 18.16
N PHE A 399 12.25 -11.83 17.36
CA PHE A 399 12.91 -12.04 16.08
C PHE A 399 13.56 -10.75 15.54
N PRO A 400 14.69 -10.81 14.81
CA PRO A 400 15.63 -11.91 14.71
C PRO A 400 16.50 -11.97 15.98
N ALA A 401 17.26 -13.05 16.14
CA ALA A 401 18.14 -13.20 17.30
C ALA A 401 19.23 -12.10 17.34
N GLU A 402 19.80 -11.83 18.51
CA GLU A 402 20.72 -10.71 18.73
C GLU A 402 21.95 -10.74 17.81
N ASN A 403 22.48 -11.94 17.54
CA ASN A 403 23.62 -12.16 16.65
C ASN A 403 23.28 -12.18 15.15
N GLN A 404 22.00 -12.08 14.79
CA GLN A 404 21.55 -12.02 13.40
C GLN A 404 21.40 -10.58 12.94
N GLN A 405 21.45 -10.35 11.62
CA GLN A 405 21.11 -9.06 11.01
C GLN A 405 19.69 -8.65 11.44
N GLY A 406 19.48 -7.39 11.83
CA GLY A 406 18.15 -6.93 12.25
C GLY A 406 17.23 -6.59 11.08
N LEU A 407 15.99 -6.24 11.43
CA LEU A 407 14.93 -5.86 10.50
C LEU A 407 15.12 -4.44 9.98
N LYS A 408 14.74 -4.23 8.72
CA LYS A 408 14.48 -2.88 8.20
C LYS A 408 13.12 -2.38 8.70
N PRO A 409 12.90 -1.06 8.79
CA PRO A 409 11.59 -0.46 9.04
C PRO A 409 10.49 -1.06 8.16
N GLN A 410 9.42 -1.55 8.79
CA GLN A 410 8.27 -2.16 8.11
C GLN A 410 7.10 -2.28 9.08
N GLN A 411 5.88 -2.35 8.55
CA GLN A 411 4.74 -2.86 9.31
C GLN A 411 4.72 -4.39 9.25
N VAL A 412 4.37 -5.02 10.36
CA VAL A 412 4.18 -6.48 10.46
C VAL A 412 2.70 -6.82 10.47
N ALA A 413 2.33 -8.04 10.07
CA ALA A 413 0.93 -8.47 10.06
C ALA A 413 0.72 -9.63 11.04
N TRP A 414 -0.25 -9.49 11.94
CA TRP A 414 -0.70 -10.60 12.79
C TRP A 414 -1.50 -11.61 11.98
N SER A 415 -1.45 -12.87 12.39
CA SER A 415 -2.44 -13.87 11.99
C SER A 415 -3.84 -13.40 12.38
N PRO A 416 -4.88 -13.66 11.58
CA PRO A 416 -6.25 -13.23 11.91
C PRO A 416 -6.87 -14.02 13.05
N SER A 417 -6.37 -15.24 13.28
CA SER A 417 -6.73 -16.09 14.41
C SER A 417 -5.50 -16.86 14.91
N THR A 418 -5.68 -17.59 16.00
CA THR A 418 -4.65 -18.48 16.53
C THR A 418 -4.42 -19.66 15.59
N PHE A 419 -3.21 -20.19 15.61
CA PHE A 419 -2.86 -21.48 15.01
C PHE A 419 -3.35 -22.62 15.90
N ASP A 420 -3.20 -23.86 15.45
CA ASP A 420 -3.59 -25.08 16.20
C ASP A 420 -2.88 -25.19 17.56
N ASN A 421 -1.71 -24.56 17.71
CA ASN A 421 -0.99 -24.48 18.98
C ASN A 421 -1.58 -23.44 19.96
N GLY A 422 -2.63 -22.72 19.57
CA GLY A 422 -3.27 -21.67 20.37
C GLY A 422 -2.53 -20.33 20.35
N HIS A 423 -1.43 -20.22 19.60
CA HIS A 423 -0.63 -18.99 19.53
C HIS A 423 -0.99 -18.15 18.30
N MET A 424 -0.78 -16.85 18.41
CA MET A 424 -0.80 -15.95 17.25
C MET A 424 0.59 -15.90 16.63
N TRP A 425 0.63 -15.71 15.32
CA TRP A 425 1.88 -15.59 14.57
C TRP A 425 1.95 -14.24 13.87
N LEU A 426 3.17 -13.83 13.52
CA LEU A 426 3.46 -12.58 12.84
C LEU A 426 4.14 -12.86 11.50
N ALA A 427 3.63 -12.25 10.44
CA ALA A 427 4.28 -12.23 9.15
C ALA A 427 5.23 -11.03 9.05
N VAL A 428 6.46 -11.29 8.63
CA VAL A 428 7.56 -10.32 8.61
C VAL A 428 8.36 -10.46 7.31
N ASN A 429 8.77 -9.34 6.73
CA ASN A 429 9.77 -9.31 5.67
C ASN A 429 11.18 -9.28 6.29
N TYR A 430 11.93 -10.36 6.13
CA TYR A 430 13.30 -10.47 6.58
C TYR A 430 14.22 -10.82 5.43
N LEU A 431 15.16 -9.91 5.14
CA LEU A 431 16.12 -10.03 4.03
C LEU A 431 15.46 -10.20 2.65
N GLY A 432 14.26 -9.66 2.47
CA GLY A 432 13.50 -9.79 1.23
C GLY A 432 12.65 -11.06 1.17
N ASP A 433 12.52 -11.81 2.26
CA ASP A 433 11.69 -13.01 2.32
C ASP A 433 10.56 -12.89 3.33
N LEU A 434 9.46 -13.60 3.08
CA LEU A 434 8.35 -13.76 4.04
C LEU A 434 8.74 -14.81 5.08
N TRP A 435 8.70 -14.40 6.35
CA TRP A 435 8.86 -15.26 7.51
C TRP A 435 7.62 -15.20 8.39
N LEU A 436 7.22 -16.34 8.94
CA LEU A 436 6.20 -16.42 9.98
C LEU A 436 6.90 -16.69 11.31
N VAL A 437 6.56 -15.89 12.34
CA VAL A 437 7.18 -15.93 13.66
C VAL A 437 6.10 -16.13 14.73
N ASP A 438 6.25 -17.18 15.55
CA ASP A 438 5.38 -17.44 16.70
C ASP A 438 5.58 -16.35 17.76
N SER A 439 4.48 -15.69 18.16
CA SER A 439 4.53 -14.55 19.08
C SER A 439 4.86 -14.91 20.53
N GLU A 440 4.73 -16.18 20.92
CA GLU A 440 5.02 -16.68 22.26
C GLU A 440 6.44 -17.23 22.34
N THR A 441 6.80 -18.12 21.40
CA THR A 441 8.06 -18.88 21.45
C THR A 441 9.21 -18.17 20.75
N GLY A 442 8.91 -17.40 19.68
CA GLY A 442 9.90 -16.87 18.74
C GLY A 442 10.36 -17.91 17.71
N ASP A 443 9.69 -19.07 17.64
CA ASP A 443 9.90 -20.03 16.56
C ASP A 443 9.58 -19.37 15.22
N LYS A 444 10.37 -19.71 14.21
CA LYS A 444 10.35 -19.03 12.92
C LYS A 444 10.29 -20.01 11.77
N HIS A 445 9.53 -19.65 10.75
CA HIS A 445 9.32 -20.46 9.57
C HIS A 445 9.50 -19.57 8.33
N GLN A 446 10.54 -19.84 7.54
CA GLN A 446 10.74 -19.17 6.26
C GLN A 446 9.74 -19.71 5.25
N VAL A 447 9.03 -18.80 4.58
CA VAL A 447 8.02 -19.13 3.58
C VAL A 447 8.56 -18.90 2.18
N THR A 448 9.26 -17.81 1.92
CA THR A 448 9.85 -17.52 0.59
C THR A 448 11.37 -17.45 0.66
N GLY A 449 12.06 -17.54 -0.48
CA GLY A 449 13.53 -17.50 -0.59
C GLY A 449 14.04 -16.73 -1.82
N ASP A 450 13.19 -15.93 -2.47
CA ASP A 450 13.54 -15.17 -3.68
C ASP A 450 14.20 -13.83 -3.37
N GLY A 451 14.18 -13.40 -2.10
CA GLY A 451 14.81 -12.17 -1.62
C GLY A 451 14.17 -10.89 -2.18
N SER A 452 12.94 -10.95 -2.72
CA SER A 452 12.30 -9.83 -3.40
C SER A 452 10.91 -9.43 -2.88
N ILE A 453 10.51 -9.98 -1.73
CA ILE A 453 9.33 -9.53 -0.98
C ILE A 453 9.48 -8.06 -0.61
N SER A 454 8.43 -7.28 -0.84
CA SER A 454 8.38 -5.85 -0.47
C SER A 454 7.13 -5.44 0.31
N ARG A 455 6.02 -6.19 0.19
CA ARG A 455 4.78 -5.98 0.96
C ARG A 455 4.16 -7.31 1.38
N ILE A 456 3.52 -7.30 2.54
CA ILE A 456 2.80 -8.44 3.12
C ILE A 456 1.56 -7.88 3.80
N ASP A 457 0.41 -8.55 3.65
CA ASP A 457 -0.78 -8.33 4.47
C ASP A 457 -1.45 -9.68 4.79
N TRP A 458 -2.12 -9.77 5.92
CA TRP A 458 -2.72 -11.00 6.43
C TRP A 458 -4.10 -10.71 7.05
N LYS A 459 -5.13 -11.37 6.54
CA LYS A 459 -6.53 -11.23 6.97
C LYS A 459 -7.23 -12.56 7.15
#